data_AF-A0A560WJ67-F1
#
_entry.id   AF-A0A560WJ67-F1
#
_cell.length_a   1.000
_cell.length_b   1.000
_cell.length_c   1.000
_cell.angle_alpha   90.00
_cell.angle_beta   90.00
_cell.angle_gamma   90.00
#
_symmetry.space_group_name_H-M   'P 1'
#
loop_
_entity.id
_entity.type
_entity.pdbx_description
1 polymer ?
#
loop_
_entity_poly.entity_id
_entity_poly.type
_entity_poly.pdbx_seq_one_letter_code
_entity_poly.pdbx_strand_id
1 'polypeptide(L)' 'MLSTKPKMLPRLDELEEGLLARRERAIAEDWQGEIDLDLTLAFLPSKREQARRFERTGPVPLGLPAIPHRNPQLTGG' A
#
# COMPACT_ATOMS: atom_id res chain seq x y z
N MET A 1 -12.59 3.80 0.88
CA MET A 1 -11.30 3.73 0.15
C MET A 1 -10.23 3.19 1.09
N LEU A 2 -9.51 2.12 0.71
CA LEU A 2 -8.53 1.44 1.58
C LEU A 2 -7.28 2.29 1.85
N SER A 3 -6.78 2.33 3.08
CA SER A 3 -5.60 3.12 3.50
C SER A 3 -4.35 2.24 3.55
N THR A 4 -3.29 2.62 2.83
CA THR A 4 -2.03 1.85 2.74
C THR A 4 -1.03 2.29 3.80
N LYS A 5 -0.42 1.33 4.51
CA LYS A 5 0.59 1.63 5.54
C LYS A 5 1.95 1.99 4.89
N PRO A 6 2.72 2.95 5.45
CA PRO A 6 4.05 3.31 4.96
C PRO A 6 5.01 2.14 4.74
N LYS A 7 4.98 1.14 5.64
CA LYS A 7 5.80 -0.08 5.52
C LYS A 7 5.57 -0.90 4.24
N MET A 8 4.51 -0.60 3.49
CA MET A 8 4.17 -1.24 2.23
C MET A 8 4.83 -0.55 1.02
N LEU A 9 5.52 0.59 1.20
CA LEU A 9 6.15 1.34 0.11
C LEU A 9 7.06 0.47 -0.77
N PRO A 10 8.02 -0.32 -0.22
CA PRO A 10 8.86 -1.18 -1.04
C PRO A 10 8.05 -2.21 -1.83
N ARG A 11 7.01 -2.76 -1.22
CA ARG A 11 6.13 -3.74 -1.88
C ARG A 11 5.30 -3.13 -2.99
N LEU A 12 4.88 -1.87 -2.84
CA LEU A 12 4.17 -1.15 -3.89
C LEU A 12 5.07 -0.86 -5.08
N ASP A 13 6.36 -0.60 -4.85
CA ASP A 13 7.35 -0.38 -5.91
C ASP A 13 7.55 -1.66 -6.75
N GLU A 14 7.78 -2.80 -6.07
CA GLU A 14 7.87 -4.12 -6.74
C GLU A 14 6.61 -4.47 -7.55
N LEU A 15 5.43 -4.14 -7.01
CA LEU A 15 4.17 -4.38 -7.71
C LEU A 15 4.03 -3.47 -8.93
N GLU A 16 4.41 -2.19 -8.83
CA GLU A 16 4.39 -1.26 -9.96
C GLU A 16 5.24 -1.78 -11.11
N GLU A 17 6.47 -2.17 -10.83
CA GLU A 17 7.41 -2.72 -11.82
C GLU A 17 6.87 -4.00 -12.46
N GLY A 18 6.34 -4.93 -11.66
CA GLY A 18 5.78 -6.18 -12.17
C GLY A 18 4.55 -5.98 -13.05
N LEU A 19 3.66 -5.04 -12.68
CA LEU A 19 2.47 -4.71 -13.46
C LEU A 19 2.83 -4.02 -14.77
N LEU A 20 3.83 -3.12 -14.78
CA LEU A 20 4.33 -2.48 -16.00
C LEU A 20 4.93 -3.51 -16.97
N ALA A 21 5.79 -4.42 -16.48
CA ALA A 21 6.38 -5.47 -17.31
C ALA A 21 5.32 -6.43 -17.89
N ARG A 22 4.25 -6.69 -17.13
CA ARG A 22 3.12 -7.51 -17.60
C ARG A 22 2.31 -6.79 -18.67
N ARG A 23 2.10 -5.47 -18.52
CA ARG A 23 1.44 -4.63 -19.51
C ARG A 23 2.21 -4.58 -20.82
N GLU A 24 3.52 -4.38 -20.77
CA GLU A 24 4.38 -4.35 -21.96
C GLU A 24 4.30 -5.65 -22.75
N ARG A 25 4.33 -6.79 -22.04
CA ARG A 25 4.17 -8.11 -22.64
C ARG A 25 2.79 -8.31 -23.24
N ALA A 26 1.74 -7.91 -22.55
CA ALA A 26 0.37 -8.03 -23.06
C ALA A 26 0.19 -7.23 -24.37
N ILE A 27 0.79 -6.05 -24.46
CA ILE A 27 0.82 -5.24 -25.69
C ILE A 27 1.63 -5.94 -26.79
N ALA A 28 2.81 -6.48 -26.45
CA ALA A 28 3.67 -7.15 -27.42
C ALA A 28 3.07 -8.46 -27.97
N GLU A 29 2.31 -9.18 -27.16
CA GLU A 29 1.70 -10.46 -27.49
C GLU A 29 0.23 -10.34 -27.97
N ASP A 30 -0.28 -9.11 -28.16
CA ASP A 30 -1.68 -8.80 -28.48
C ASP A 30 -2.69 -9.51 -27.54
N TRP A 31 -2.28 -9.69 -26.28
CA TRP A 31 -3.08 -10.41 -25.30
C TRP A 31 -4.07 -9.47 -24.63
N GLN A 32 -5.32 -9.47 -25.13
CA GLN A 32 -6.45 -8.66 -24.62
C GLN A 32 -7.01 -9.08 -23.24
N GLY A 33 -6.37 -10.02 -22.53
CA GLY A 33 -6.94 -10.65 -21.32
C GLY A 33 -6.77 -9.87 -20.01
N GLU A 34 -5.99 -8.79 -20.00
CA GLU A 34 -5.58 -8.08 -18.78
C GLU A 34 -6.49 -6.87 -18.47
N ILE A 35 -7.81 -7.09 -18.42
CA ILE A 35 -8.82 -6.01 -18.38
C ILE A 35 -8.77 -5.14 -17.10
N ASP A 36 -8.11 -5.60 -16.03
CA ASP A 36 -8.01 -4.85 -14.76
C ASP A 36 -6.61 -4.27 -14.47
N LEU A 37 -5.66 -4.51 -15.38
CA LEU A 37 -4.26 -4.11 -15.18
C LEU A 37 -4.09 -2.60 -15.33
N ASP A 38 -4.68 -2.01 -16.38
CA ASP A 38 -4.64 -0.56 -16.60
C ASP A 38 -5.39 0.20 -15.49
N LEU A 39 -6.50 -0.35 -14.99
CA LEU A 39 -7.23 0.23 -13.86
C LEU A 39 -6.36 0.23 -12.59
N THR A 40 -5.71 -0.89 -12.31
CA THR A 40 -4.80 -1.01 -11.16
C THR A 40 -3.62 -0.03 -11.28
N LEU A 41 -3.00 0.05 -12.45
CA LEU A 41 -1.91 0.99 -12.74
C LEU A 41 -2.34 2.46 -12.59
N ALA A 42 -3.59 2.80 -12.92
CA ALA A 42 -4.10 4.16 -12.74
C ALA A 42 -4.20 4.57 -11.25
N PHE A 43 -4.47 3.63 -10.34
CA PHE A 43 -4.65 3.94 -8.91
C PHE A 43 -3.37 3.78 -8.07
N LEU A 44 -2.40 2.98 -8.53
CA LEU A 44 -1.18 2.68 -7.78
C LEU A 44 -0.37 3.93 -7.38
N PRO A 45 -0.16 4.94 -8.25
CA PRO A 45 0.59 6.14 -7.90
C PRO A 45 -0.04 6.93 -6.74
N SER A 46 -1.37 7.03 -6.74
CA SER A 46 -2.11 7.69 -5.65
C SER A 46 -1.93 6.97 -4.31
N LYS A 47 -1.89 5.63 -4.32
CA LYS A 47 -1.63 4.82 -3.12
C LYS A 47 -0.20 4.98 -2.61
N ARG A 48 0.79 5.06 -3.50
CA ARG A 48 2.18 5.35 -3.13
C ARG A 48 2.31 6.73 -2.51
N GLU A 49 1.71 7.74 -3.13
CA GLU A 49 1.75 9.11 -2.61
C GLU A 49 1.04 9.24 -1.24
N GLN A 50 -0.07 8.53 -1.05
CA GLN A 50 -0.72 8.46 0.27
C GLN A 50 0.20 7.82 1.32
N ALA A 51 0.87 6.71 0.99
CA ALA A 51 1.77 6.03 1.91
C ALA A 51 3.01 6.88 2.24
N ARG A 52 3.59 7.59 1.26
CA ARG A 52 4.68 8.56 1.46
C ARG A 52 4.27 9.71 2.37
N ARG A 53 3.06 10.23 2.22
CA ARG A 53 2.53 11.28 3.11
C ARG A 53 2.40 10.78 4.55
N PHE A 54 1.92 9.56 4.77
CA PHE A 54 1.86 8.99 6.12
C PHE A 54 3.24 8.72 6.73
N GLU A 55 4.22 8.31 5.93
CA GLU A 55 5.60 8.16 6.38
C GLU A 55 6.17 9.49 6.89
N ARG A 56 5.95 10.58 6.14
CA ARG A 56 6.47 11.91 6.46
C ARG A 56 5.78 12.58 7.64
N THR A 57 4.47 12.38 7.78
CA THR A 57 3.66 13.13 8.76
C THR A 57 3.68 12.48 10.13
N GLY A 58 3.92 11.16 10.20
CA GLY A 58 3.85 10.41 11.45
C GLY A 58 2.45 10.44 12.09
N PRO A 59 2.28 9.83 13.27
CA PRO A 59 1.03 9.91 14.02
C PRO A 59 0.78 11.35 14.52
N VAL A 60 -0.37 11.93 14.18
CA VAL A 60 -0.79 13.23 14.72
C VAL A 60 -1.60 12.97 16.00
N PRO A 61 -1.21 13.54 17.16
CA PRO A 61 -1.96 13.38 18.40
C PRO A 61 -3.27 14.19 18.32
N LEU A 62 -4.40 13.50 18.24
CA LEU A 62 -5.73 14.10 18.15
C LEU A 62 -6.35 14.45 19.51
N GLY A 63 -5.58 14.39 20.60
CA GLY A 63 -6.10 14.56 21.97
C GLY A 63 -7.05 13.44 22.42
N LEU A 64 -7.08 12.32 21.69
CA LEU A 64 -7.85 11.14 22.07
C LEU A 64 -7.26 10.53 23.35
N PRO A 65 -8.10 10.16 24.34
CA PRO A 65 -7.61 9.49 25.54
C PRO A 65 -6.89 8.20 25.10
N ALA A 66 -5.65 8.03 25.54
CA ALA A 66 -4.89 6.83 25.24
C ALA A 66 -5.64 5.64 25.84
N ILE A 67 -6.26 4.82 24.99
CA ILE A 67 -6.82 3.55 25.42
C ILE A 67 -5.61 2.71 25.83
N PRO A 68 -5.42 2.40 27.12
CA PRO A 68 -4.27 1.64 27.56
C PRO A 68 -4.31 0.30 26.82
N HIS A 69 -3.32 0.07 25.97
CA HIS A 69 -3.15 -1.20 25.30
C HIS A 69 -2.86 -2.20 26.42
N ARG A 70 -3.86 -3.02 26.79
CA ARG A 70 -3.68 -4.05 27.81
C ARG A 70 -2.71 -5.06 27.22
N ASN A 71 -1.43 -4.89 27.50
CA ASN A 71 -0.39 -5.82 27.09
C ASN A 71 -0.68 -7.14 27.82
N PRO A 72 -1.14 -8.20 27.14
CA PRO A 72 -1.46 -9.43 27.82
C PRO A 72 -0.15 -10.21 27.91
N GLN A 73 0.70 -9.93 28.90
CA GLN A 73 1.75 -10.84 29.41
C GLN A 73 2.42 -10.23 30.66
N LEU A 74 1.93 -10.61 31.85
CA LEU A 74 2.70 -10.84 33.08
C LEU A 74 1.79 -11.63 34.05
N THR A 75 1.65 -12.94 33.82
CA THR A 75 1.32 -13.89 34.89
C THR A 75 2.46 -14.90 34.93
N GLY A 76 3.56 -14.48 35.54
CA GLY A 76 4.55 -15.39 36.11
C GLY A 76 4.30 -15.47 37.60
N GLY A 77 3.98 -16.67 38.08
CA GLY A 77 3.91 -17.08 39.47
C GLY A 77 4.38 -18.52 39.56
#